data_AF-A0A7M7PBK8-F1
#
_entry.id   AF-A0A7M7PBK8-F1
#
_cell.length_a   1.000
_cell.length_b   1.000
_cell.length_c   1.000
_cell.angle_alpha   90.00
_cell.angle_beta   90.00
_cell.angle_gamma   90.00
#
_symmetry.space_group_name_H-M   'P 1'
#
loop_
_entity.id
_entity.type
_entity.pdbx_description
1 polymer ?
#
loop_
_entity_poly.entity_id
_entity_poly.type
_entity_poly.pdbx_seq_one_letter_code
_entity_poly.pdbx_strand_id
1 'polypeptide(L)'
;MDNLTGYAFRNFTVEVLMDGQLWDVPFIAPYPNVFAPVAVIVVTLFVIMGADVSSWVTAICMTVNFGVIAVIVVMGFMNADISNWEDYGGFVPYGTSGVIAGAATLFFSFVGFDAIAMANEETVNPRQSIPRATVIAILFTAICYILASAVLTLVVPYTELDELSAFASVFQARGIEWARWVVGVGALCAMFSALAMNLYCTPRSIYAMASDGLLFSCLSTVNSYFRVPIYATLFAMFFVTIPATFVPLPELVEFISIGVLFGYAFVAGAMILLRYGPDILREDSEDGLEMPSLGQQAPDATNQQPVDDNSALLDTTSADTPGALKHRFRSTPLLRELGRFDPGSTVMVSLLCSVFFTFCTLALAEHATKELAAGEWWVILLLILFSFCAVGTFLVIPLHYQNRDTGEYYRVPWVPLIPWLSIVCNIVLILKLREVTLLRYLIWLVAGLTIYSIYGYRHSKLGRSLQRNDSPEEHRSDEGAAGSSATYMSVYTN
;
A
#
# COMPACT_ATOMS: atom_id res chain seq x y z
N MET A 1 18.32 20.88 1.36
CA MET A 1 19.28 21.66 0.56
C MET A 1 19.18 23.14 0.84
N ASP A 2 18.00 23.73 0.69
CA ASP A 2 17.84 25.18 0.74
C ASP A 2 18.35 25.81 2.04
N ASN A 3 18.03 25.21 3.19
CA ASN A 3 18.55 25.66 4.49
C ASN A 3 20.10 25.54 4.60
N LEU A 4 20.70 24.47 4.06
CA LEU A 4 22.17 24.30 4.07
C LEU A 4 22.88 25.42 3.28
N THR A 5 22.23 25.92 2.22
CA THR A 5 22.70 27.00 1.35
C THR A 5 22.22 28.40 1.79
N GLY A 6 21.59 28.54 2.97
CA GLY A 6 21.08 29.83 3.44
C GLY A 6 19.90 30.36 2.62
N TYR A 7 19.01 29.48 2.19
CA TYR A 7 17.81 29.76 1.37
C TYR A 7 18.09 30.31 -0.04
N ALA A 8 19.28 30.05 -0.59
CA ALA A 8 19.68 30.55 -1.91
C ALA A 8 18.73 30.12 -3.05
N PHE A 9 18.15 28.92 -3.00
CA PHE A 9 17.25 28.45 -4.07
C PHE A 9 15.88 29.11 -3.99
N ARG A 10 15.35 29.26 -2.78
CA ARG A 10 14.12 30.03 -2.56
C ARG A 10 14.31 31.48 -2.97
N ASN A 11 15.41 32.11 -2.55
CA ASN A 11 15.69 33.52 -2.87
C ASN A 11 15.84 33.71 -4.37
N PHE A 12 16.58 32.83 -5.06
CA PHE A 12 16.68 32.85 -6.52
C PHE A 12 15.31 32.77 -7.20
N THR A 13 14.46 31.85 -6.76
CA THR A 13 13.12 31.68 -7.34
C THR A 13 12.24 32.90 -7.11
N VAL A 14 12.21 33.42 -5.89
CA VAL A 14 11.36 34.56 -5.52
C VAL A 14 11.84 35.85 -6.20
N GLU A 15 13.15 36.09 -6.23
CA GLU A 15 13.72 37.32 -6.81
C GLU A 15 13.70 37.31 -8.35
N VAL A 16 14.06 36.19 -8.98
CA VAL A 16 14.23 36.13 -10.44
C VAL A 16 12.95 35.73 -11.17
N LEU A 17 12.15 34.83 -10.60
CA LEU A 17 10.97 34.28 -11.28
C LEU A 17 9.67 35.01 -10.90
N MET A 18 9.60 35.59 -9.70
CA MET A 18 8.38 36.20 -9.18
C MET A 18 8.48 37.72 -8.94
N ASP A 19 9.60 38.36 -9.31
CA ASP A 19 9.86 39.79 -9.05
C ASP A 19 9.59 40.19 -7.57
N GLY A 20 9.80 39.26 -6.64
CA GLY A 20 9.57 39.46 -5.21
C GLY A 20 8.12 39.33 -4.72
N GLN A 21 7.15 39.02 -5.58
CA GLN A 21 5.74 38.84 -5.19
C GLN A 21 5.41 37.37 -4.90
N LEU A 22 5.05 37.06 -3.65
CA LEU A 22 4.59 35.73 -3.27
C LEU A 22 3.13 35.52 -3.69
N TRP A 23 2.80 34.29 -4.08
CA TRP A 23 1.41 33.91 -4.33
C TRP A 23 0.65 33.79 -3.01
N ASP A 24 -0.50 34.45 -2.92
CA ASP A 24 -1.46 34.33 -1.81
C ASP A 24 -2.72 33.61 -2.31
N VAL A 25 -2.53 32.38 -2.77
CA VAL A 25 -3.64 31.52 -3.21
C VAL A 25 -3.72 30.34 -2.25
N PRO A 26 -4.88 30.10 -1.62
CA PRO A 26 -5.05 28.92 -0.78
C PRO A 26 -4.74 27.68 -1.62
N PHE A 27 -4.06 26.70 -1.02
CA PHE A 27 -3.70 25.40 -1.61
C PHE A 27 -2.51 25.38 -2.58
N ILE A 28 -1.98 26.52 -3.01
CA ILE A 28 -0.77 26.61 -3.85
C ILE A 28 0.40 27.06 -2.96
N ALA A 29 1.59 26.56 -3.23
CA ALA A 29 2.80 27.00 -2.56
C ALA A 29 3.03 28.51 -2.80
N PRO A 30 3.52 29.27 -1.80
CA PRO A 30 3.77 30.72 -1.96
C PRO A 30 4.75 31.07 -3.10
N TYR A 31 5.57 30.10 -3.50
CA TYR A 31 6.46 30.17 -4.65
C TYR A 31 6.54 28.78 -5.32
N PRO A 32 6.75 28.71 -6.65
CA PRO A 32 6.90 27.44 -7.36
C PRO A 32 8.26 26.82 -7.04
N ASN A 33 8.29 25.54 -6.62
CA ASN A 33 9.56 24.85 -6.37
C ASN A 33 10.17 24.35 -7.68
N VAL A 34 10.97 25.18 -8.35
CA VAL A 34 11.60 24.85 -9.64
C VAL A 34 12.69 23.77 -9.53
N PHE A 35 13.31 23.64 -8.36
CA PHE A 35 14.38 22.67 -8.14
C PHE A 35 13.87 21.22 -8.13
N ALA A 36 12.68 20.98 -7.55
CA ALA A 36 12.11 19.64 -7.47
C ALA A 36 11.89 18.99 -8.86
N PRO A 37 11.26 19.66 -9.85
CA PRO A 37 11.20 19.21 -11.25
C PRO A 37 12.55 18.82 -11.85
N VAL A 38 13.56 19.67 -11.68
CA VAL A 38 14.90 19.42 -12.23
C VAL A 38 15.50 18.15 -11.61
N ALA A 39 15.38 18.00 -10.29
CA ALA A 39 15.85 16.80 -9.59
C ALA A 39 15.10 15.54 -10.08
N VAL A 40 13.77 15.60 -10.22
CA VAL A 40 12.95 14.49 -10.74
C VAL A 40 13.40 14.11 -12.15
N ILE A 41 13.56 15.09 -13.04
CA ILE A 41 13.98 14.84 -14.43
C ILE A 41 15.36 14.19 -14.48
N VAL A 42 16.33 14.72 -13.73
CA VAL A 42 17.70 14.18 -13.68
C VAL A 42 17.70 12.73 -13.18
N VAL A 43 16.98 12.44 -12.08
CA VAL A 43 16.90 11.08 -11.55
C VAL A 43 16.16 10.15 -12.50
N THR A 44 15.12 10.62 -13.19
CA THR A 44 14.41 9.79 -14.17
C THR A 44 15.32 9.43 -15.34
N LEU A 45 16.07 10.41 -15.88
CA LEU A 45 17.05 10.16 -16.94
C LEU A 45 18.10 9.14 -16.48
N PHE A 46 18.58 9.28 -15.25
CA PHE A 46 19.50 8.31 -14.65
C PHE A 46 18.90 6.89 -14.55
N VAL A 47 17.64 6.77 -14.12
CA VAL A 47 16.94 5.47 -14.04
C VAL A 47 16.71 4.87 -15.42
N ILE A 48 16.46 5.68 -16.45
CA ILE A 48 16.29 5.22 -17.84
C ILE A 48 17.60 4.66 -18.42
N MET A 49 18.78 5.14 -17.97
CA MET A 49 20.08 4.69 -18.50
C MET A 49 20.42 3.23 -18.15
N GLY A 50 19.70 2.59 -17.22
CA GLY A 50 19.79 1.14 -16.98
C GLY A 50 19.72 0.76 -15.51
N ALA A 51 19.11 -0.40 -15.24
CA ALA A 51 18.89 -0.91 -13.88
C ALA A 51 20.19 -1.30 -13.14
N ASP A 52 21.20 -1.80 -13.86
CA ASP A 52 22.44 -2.30 -13.26
C ASP A 52 23.28 -1.18 -12.62
N VAL A 53 23.42 -0.06 -13.33
CA VAL A 53 24.16 1.11 -12.80
C VAL A 53 23.35 1.80 -11.71
N SER A 54 22.03 1.94 -11.91
CA SER A 54 21.15 2.61 -10.96
C SER A 54 21.07 1.89 -9.61
N SER A 55 20.98 0.57 -9.62
CA SER A 55 20.91 -0.24 -8.39
C SER A 55 22.20 -0.15 -7.57
N TRP A 56 23.37 -0.19 -8.20
CA TRP A 56 24.65 -0.09 -7.50
C TRP A 56 24.86 1.29 -6.87
N VAL A 57 24.56 2.38 -7.59
CA VAL A 57 24.64 3.74 -7.05
C VAL A 57 23.68 3.92 -5.87
N THR A 58 22.46 3.40 -6.00
CA THR A 58 21.46 3.44 -4.91
C THR A 58 21.95 2.67 -3.67
N ALA A 59 22.60 1.52 -3.86
CA ALA A 59 23.17 0.75 -2.76
C ALA A 59 24.30 1.50 -2.02
N ILE A 60 25.16 2.22 -2.75
CA ILE A 60 26.20 3.07 -2.14
C ILE A 60 25.56 4.20 -1.35
N CYS A 61 24.60 4.92 -1.94
CA CYS A 61 23.93 6.01 -1.26
C CYS A 61 23.20 5.53 0.01
N MET A 62 22.61 4.34 -0.01
CA MET A 62 22.00 3.74 1.18
C MET A 62 23.03 3.38 2.26
N THR A 63 24.19 2.85 1.85
CA THR A 63 25.30 2.55 2.79
C THR A 63 25.81 3.83 3.46
N VAL A 64 25.99 4.91 2.69
CA VAL A 64 26.33 6.23 3.22
C VAL A 64 25.26 6.71 4.20
N ASN A 65 23.98 6.56 3.85
CA ASN A 65 22.87 6.98 4.70
C ASN A 65 22.88 6.28 6.07
N PHE A 66 23.08 4.95 6.12
CA PHE A 66 23.21 4.23 7.38
C PHE A 66 24.43 4.70 8.20
N GLY A 67 25.55 5.00 7.53
CA GLY A 67 26.72 5.60 8.17
C GLY A 67 26.40 6.96 8.80
N VAL A 68 25.67 7.83 8.09
CA VAL A 68 25.26 9.13 8.62
C VAL A 68 24.29 9.00 9.79
N ILE A 69 23.31 8.09 9.72
CA ILE A 69 22.42 7.83 10.85
C ILE A 69 23.21 7.37 12.08
N ALA A 70 24.20 6.49 11.92
CA ALA A 70 25.05 6.06 13.02
C ALA A 70 25.84 7.24 13.64
N VAL A 71 26.39 8.13 12.80
CA VAL A 71 27.07 9.35 13.28
C VAL A 71 26.11 10.27 14.04
N ILE A 72 24.90 10.50 13.52
CA ILE A 72 23.87 11.30 14.19
C ILE A 72 23.55 10.70 15.57
N VAL A 73 23.38 9.38 15.65
CA VAL A 73 23.03 8.71 16.90
C VAL A 73 24.15 8.83 17.93
N VAL A 74 25.40 8.55 17.54
CA VAL A 74 26.56 8.62 18.45
C VAL A 74 26.80 10.06 18.92
N MET A 75 26.88 11.01 17.99
CA MET A 75 27.12 12.42 18.32
C MET A 75 25.96 13.02 19.11
N GLY A 76 24.74 12.58 18.82
CA GLY A 76 23.54 12.97 19.53
C GLY A 76 23.57 12.60 21.00
N PHE A 77 23.84 11.32 21.30
CA PHE A 77 23.91 10.85 22.68
C PHE A 77 25.11 11.42 23.46
N MET A 78 26.22 11.74 22.80
CA MET A 78 27.35 12.43 23.45
C MET A 78 26.99 13.84 23.93
N ASN A 79 26.00 14.47 23.31
CA ASN A 79 25.57 15.84 23.57
C ASN A 79 24.15 15.90 24.17
N ALA A 80 23.63 14.76 24.62
CA ALA A 80 22.29 14.64 25.18
C ALA A 80 22.20 15.27 26.58
N ASP A 81 21.11 15.99 26.83
CA ASP A 81 20.78 16.55 28.13
C ASP A 81 19.37 16.11 28.52
N ILE A 82 19.26 15.39 29.65
CA ILE A 82 17.99 14.84 30.13
C ILE A 82 17.04 15.96 30.60
N SER A 83 17.56 17.11 31.00
CA SER A 83 16.76 18.28 31.40
C SER A 83 15.78 18.73 30.31
N ASN A 84 16.13 18.53 29.03
CA ASN A 84 15.26 18.85 27.90
C ASN A 84 13.94 18.06 27.89
N TRP A 85 13.88 16.89 28.54
CA TRP A 85 12.65 16.10 28.70
C TRP A 85 11.87 16.44 29.98
N GLU A 86 12.46 17.17 30.92
CA GLU A 86 11.81 17.54 32.20
C GLU A 86 11.30 18.99 32.18
N ASP A 87 12.16 19.93 31.79
CA ASP A 87 11.94 21.36 32.00
C ASP A 87 10.91 22.00 31.03
N TYR A 88 10.69 21.38 29.87
CA TYR A 88 9.85 21.94 28.79
C TYR A 88 8.40 21.43 28.80
N GLY A 89 7.87 21.13 29.99
CA GLY A 89 6.51 20.58 30.16
C GLY A 89 6.47 19.04 30.22
N GLY A 90 7.61 18.42 30.54
CA GLY A 90 7.75 16.97 30.66
C GLY A 90 7.83 16.22 29.31
N PHE A 91 7.86 14.89 29.39
CA PHE A 91 7.99 14.02 28.20
C PHE A 91 6.78 14.08 27.26
N VAL A 92 5.59 14.42 27.78
CA VAL A 92 4.33 14.44 27.00
C VAL A 92 3.59 15.76 27.22
N PRO A 93 4.12 16.90 26.72
CA PRO A 93 3.56 18.23 27.00
C PRO A 93 2.17 18.42 26.39
N TYR A 94 1.88 17.77 25.26
CA TYR A 94 0.59 17.83 24.56
C TYR A 94 -0.38 16.69 24.95
N GLY A 95 -0.06 15.95 26.01
CA GLY A 95 -0.82 14.77 26.43
C GLY A 95 -0.87 13.65 25.38
N THR A 96 -1.68 12.63 25.65
CA THR A 96 -1.84 11.47 24.76
C THR A 96 -2.42 11.83 23.39
N SER A 97 -3.24 12.89 23.33
CA SER A 97 -3.81 13.40 22.08
C SER A 97 -2.72 13.88 21.11
N GLY A 98 -1.74 14.63 21.60
CA GLY A 98 -0.59 15.07 20.80
C GLY A 98 0.28 13.92 20.31
N VAL A 99 0.46 12.88 21.13
CA VAL A 99 1.21 11.67 20.72
C VAL A 99 0.52 10.96 19.56
N ILE A 100 -0.80 10.80 19.62
CA ILE A 100 -1.57 10.14 18.54
C ILE A 100 -1.55 10.99 17.26
N ALA A 101 -1.70 12.32 17.37
CA ALA A 101 -1.63 13.22 16.22
C ALA A 101 -0.25 13.19 15.56
N GLY A 102 0.83 13.23 16.35
CA GLY A 102 2.20 13.11 15.85
C GLY A 102 2.48 11.76 15.20
N ALA A 103 1.96 10.67 15.76
CA ALA A 103 2.05 9.33 15.16
C ALA A 103 1.37 9.25 13.78
N ALA A 104 0.25 9.95 13.59
CA ALA A 104 -0.43 10.02 12.30
C ALA A 104 0.40 10.75 11.23
N THR A 105 1.07 11.84 11.59
CA THR A 105 1.98 12.55 10.67
C THR A 105 3.23 11.71 10.38
N LEU A 106 3.78 11.03 11.39
CA LEU A 106 4.97 10.19 11.25
C LEU A 106 4.73 8.92 10.43
N PHE A 107 3.48 8.49 10.25
CA PHE A 107 3.12 7.33 9.41
C PHE A 107 3.77 7.39 8.03
N PHE A 108 3.81 8.58 7.42
CA PHE A 108 4.46 8.80 6.12
C PHE A 108 5.90 8.27 6.07
N SER A 109 6.65 8.37 7.18
CA SER A 109 8.05 7.91 7.24
C SER A 109 8.18 6.39 7.11
N PHE A 110 7.12 5.63 7.42
CA PHE A 110 7.09 4.17 7.27
C PHE A 110 6.61 3.69 5.90
N VAL A 111 6.14 4.59 5.03
CA VAL A 111 5.69 4.25 3.69
C VAL A 111 6.89 3.78 2.84
N GLY A 112 6.70 2.71 2.06
CA GLY A 112 7.71 2.18 1.13
C GLY A 112 8.10 0.73 1.35
N PHE A 113 7.65 0.07 2.43
CA PHE A 113 7.88 -1.37 2.61
C PHE A 113 7.18 -2.23 1.55
N ASP A 114 6.11 -1.70 0.93
CA ASP A 114 5.39 -2.32 -0.18
C ASP A 114 6.23 -2.45 -1.46
N ALA A 115 7.27 -1.62 -1.62
CA ALA A 115 8.23 -1.75 -2.71
C ALA A 115 8.99 -3.09 -2.66
N ILE A 116 9.16 -3.69 -1.48
CA ILE A 116 9.79 -5.02 -1.32
C ILE A 116 8.94 -6.10 -2.01
N ALA A 117 7.61 -5.97 -1.96
CA ALA A 117 6.71 -6.93 -2.59
C ALA A 117 6.74 -6.85 -4.13
N MET A 118 7.04 -5.67 -4.68
CA MET A 118 7.20 -5.45 -6.13
C MET A 118 8.47 -6.11 -6.70
N ALA A 119 9.41 -6.50 -5.85
CA ALA A 119 10.63 -7.20 -6.25
C ALA A 119 10.46 -8.73 -6.24
N ASN A 120 9.22 -9.24 -6.14
CA ASN A 120 8.97 -10.68 -6.01
C ASN A 120 9.55 -11.52 -7.14
N GLU A 121 9.45 -11.07 -8.39
CA GLU A 121 9.96 -11.73 -9.59
C GLU A 121 11.49 -11.86 -9.62
N GLU A 122 12.19 -11.00 -8.89
CA GLU A 122 13.65 -10.95 -8.81
C GLU A 122 14.20 -11.63 -7.54
N THR A 123 13.32 -12.11 -6.64
CA THR A 123 13.72 -12.70 -5.36
C THR A 123 13.90 -14.21 -5.42
N VAL A 124 15.02 -14.69 -4.89
CA VAL A 124 15.23 -16.13 -4.67
C VAL A 124 14.33 -16.58 -3.51
N ASN A 125 13.43 -17.54 -3.78
CA ASN A 125 12.40 -18.03 -2.85
C ASN A 125 11.49 -16.92 -2.27
N PRO A 126 10.63 -16.29 -3.10
CA PRO A 126 9.78 -15.16 -2.71
C PRO A 126 8.93 -15.44 -1.46
N ARG A 127 8.46 -16.69 -1.32
CA ARG A 127 7.59 -17.15 -0.23
C ARG A 127 8.15 -16.90 1.18
N GLN A 128 9.47 -17.03 1.35
CA GLN A 128 10.10 -16.87 2.67
C GLN A 128 10.91 -15.58 2.76
N SER A 129 11.54 -15.17 1.65
CA SER A 129 12.43 -14.02 1.61
C SER A 129 11.65 -12.71 1.78
N ILE A 130 10.51 -12.54 1.09
CA ILE A 130 9.73 -11.29 1.16
C ILE A 130 9.20 -11.02 2.57
N PRO A 131 8.48 -11.94 3.25
CA PRO A 131 7.96 -11.66 4.58
C PRO A 131 9.06 -11.38 5.62
N ARG A 132 10.19 -12.12 5.55
CA ARG A 132 11.34 -11.90 6.45
C ARG A 132 11.97 -10.53 6.19
N ALA A 133 12.18 -10.17 4.92
CA ALA A 133 12.75 -8.88 4.53
C ALA A 133 11.87 -7.71 5.00
N THR A 134 10.55 -7.79 4.81
CA THR A 134 9.60 -6.76 5.26
C THR A 134 9.66 -6.55 6.77
N VAL A 135 9.64 -7.63 7.58
CA VAL A 135 9.70 -7.50 9.05
C VAL A 135 11.03 -6.93 9.52
N ILE A 136 12.15 -7.40 8.96
CA ILE A 136 13.49 -6.91 9.32
C ILE A 136 13.62 -5.43 8.96
N ALA A 137 13.20 -5.03 7.76
CA ALA A 137 13.28 -3.66 7.30
C ALA A 137 12.44 -2.72 8.17
N ILE A 138 11.17 -3.08 8.47
CA ILE A 138 10.30 -2.26 9.32
C ILE A 138 10.87 -2.12 10.73
N LEU A 139 11.34 -3.22 11.33
CA LEU A 139 11.90 -3.19 12.69
C LEU A 139 13.19 -2.35 12.76
N PHE A 140 14.08 -2.53 11.78
CA PHE A 140 15.31 -1.75 11.70
C PHE A 140 15.02 -0.25 11.54
N THR A 141 14.13 0.11 10.62
CA THR A 141 13.71 1.51 10.42
C THR A 141 13.05 2.08 11.67
N ALA A 142 12.20 1.33 12.36
CA ALA A 142 11.59 1.76 13.61
C ALA A 142 12.65 2.08 14.68
N ILE A 143 13.66 1.23 14.84
CA ILE A 143 14.77 1.46 15.79
C ILE A 143 15.51 2.74 15.41
N CYS A 144 15.87 2.92 14.13
CA CYS A 144 16.56 4.12 13.67
C CYS A 144 15.75 5.39 13.93
N TYR A 145 14.44 5.38 13.68
CA TYR A 145 13.57 6.54 13.92
C TYR A 145 13.40 6.86 15.40
N ILE A 146 13.26 5.85 16.26
CA ILE A 146 13.20 6.04 17.71
C ILE A 146 14.50 6.67 18.21
N LEU A 147 15.65 6.13 17.80
CA LEU A 147 16.96 6.65 18.19
C LEU A 147 17.19 8.09 17.69
N ALA A 148 16.85 8.36 16.43
CA ALA A 148 17.03 9.68 15.84
C ALA A 148 16.10 10.73 16.48
N SER A 149 14.86 10.36 16.80
CA SER A 149 13.90 11.24 17.50
C SER A 149 14.33 11.50 18.95
N ALA A 150 14.83 10.48 19.65
CA ALA A 150 15.37 10.64 20.99
C ALA A 150 16.57 11.59 21.00
N VAL A 151 17.47 11.46 20.03
CA VAL A 151 18.63 12.35 19.88
C VAL A 151 18.20 13.80 19.65
N LEU A 152 17.27 14.06 18.74
CA LEU A 152 16.82 15.42 18.46
C LEU A 152 16.28 16.10 19.71
N THR A 153 15.41 15.41 20.44
CA THR A 153 14.71 15.96 21.61
C THR A 153 15.58 16.03 22.87
N LEU A 154 16.66 15.23 22.95
CA LEU A 154 17.62 15.29 24.05
C LEU A 154 18.72 16.35 23.84
N VAL A 155 19.08 16.66 22.60
CA VAL A 155 20.17 17.63 22.32
C VAL A 155 19.65 19.07 22.36
N VAL A 156 18.44 19.32 21.88
CA VAL A 156 17.79 20.65 21.83
C VAL A 156 16.33 20.51 22.27
N PRO A 157 15.79 21.46 23.05
CA PRO A 157 14.38 21.44 23.44
C PRO A 157 13.46 21.43 22.22
N TYR A 158 12.34 20.68 22.31
CA TYR A 158 11.44 20.48 21.17
C TYR A 158 10.84 21.79 20.62
N THR A 159 10.80 22.85 21.41
CA THR A 159 10.30 24.18 21.03
C THR A 159 11.21 24.94 20.07
N GLU A 160 12.49 24.57 20.00
CA GLU A 160 13.50 25.24 19.17
C GLU A 160 13.91 24.41 17.95
N LEU A 161 13.27 23.25 17.74
CA LEU A 161 13.55 22.40 16.59
C LEU A 161 13.06 23.07 15.30
N ASP A 162 13.97 23.22 14.35
CA ASP A 162 13.63 23.66 12.99
C ASP A 162 12.98 22.51 12.21
N GLU A 163 11.74 22.73 11.75
CA GLU A 163 10.93 21.74 11.04
C GLU A 163 11.55 21.29 9.71
N LEU A 164 12.33 22.14 9.05
CA LEU A 164 12.89 21.86 7.71
C LEU A 164 14.27 21.21 7.75
N SER A 165 15.03 21.40 8.83
CA SER A 165 16.43 20.95 8.91
C SER A 165 16.90 20.49 10.30
N ALA A 166 16.00 19.91 11.09
CA ALA A 166 16.22 19.51 12.48
C ALA A 166 17.62 18.98 12.80
N PHE A 167 18.11 17.94 12.10
CA PHE A 167 19.44 17.38 12.40
C PHE A 167 20.60 18.32 12.09
N ALA A 168 20.51 19.11 11.02
CA ALA A 168 21.59 20.00 10.61
C ALA A 168 21.69 21.23 11.54
N SER A 169 20.53 21.78 11.95
CA SER A 169 20.45 22.94 12.85
C SER A 169 20.84 22.58 14.29
N VAL A 170 20.47 21.39 14.77
CA VAL A 170 20.81 20.91 16.13
C VAL A 170 22.31 20.84 16.35
N PHE A 171 23.09 20.29 15.41
CA PHE A 171 24.55 20.25 15.55
C PHE A 171 25.21 21.63 15.38
N GLN A 172 24.59 22.52 14.60
CA GLN A 172 25.05 23.90 14.47
C GLN A 172 24.88 24.68 15.78
N ALA A 173 23.73 24.54 16.45
CA ALA A 173 23.46 25.19 17.73
C ALA A 173 24.46 24.78 18.83
N ARG A 174 25.02 23.57 18.74
CA ARG A 174 26.07 23.07 19.65
C ARG A 174 27.51 23.32 19.18
N GLY A 175 27.70 24.07 18.08
CA GLY A 175 29.02 24.46 17.56
C GLY A 175 29.77 23.37 16.78
N ILE A 176 29.10 22.29 16.34
CA ILE A 176 29.72 21.18 15.61
C ILE A 176 29.48 21.36 14.10
N GLU A 177 30.22 22.28 13.48
CA GLU A 177 30.00 22.67 12.09
C GLU A 177 30.26 21.55 11.07
N TRP A 178 31.23 20.65 11.33
CA TRP A 178 31.54 19.56 10.41
C TRP A 178 30.39 18.55 10.30
N ALA A 179 29.66 18.32 11.41
CA ALA A 179 28.55 17.38 11.45
C ALA A 179 27.38 17.86 10.58
N ARG A 180 27.16 19.18 10.49
CA ARG A 180 26.16 19.80 9.59
C ARG A 180 26.34 19.34 8.14
N TRP A 181 27.58 19.34 7.65
CA TRP A 181 27.91 18.94 6.28
C TRP A 181 27.76 17.43 6.06
N VAL A 182 28.18 16.62 7.03
CA VAL A 182 28.01 15.15 6.97
C VAL A 182 26.53 14.77 6.92
N VAL A 183 25.71 15.35 7.80
CA VAL A 183 24.25 15.16 7.81
C VAL A 183 23.63 15.65 6.50
N GLY A 184 24.09 16.79 5.99
CA GLY A 184 23.65 17.32 4.70
C GLY A 184 23.90 16.34 3.56
N VAL A 185 25.11 15.82 3.42
CA VAL A 185 25.45 14.82 2.38
C VAL A 185 24.63 13.54 2.54
N GLY A 186 24.46 13.06 3.77
CA GLY A 186 23.61 11.89 4.05
C GLY A 186 22.16 12.10 3.62
N ALA A 187 21.58 13.26 3.95
CA ALA A 187 20.23 13.61 3.53
C ALA A 187 20.08 13.64 2.01
N LEU A 188 21.09 14.13 1.26
CA LEU A 188 21.07 14.12 -0.20
C LEU A 188 21.11 12.72 -0.79
N CYS A 189 22.01 11.88 -0.28
CA CYS A 189 22.09 10.48 -0.69
C CYS A 189 20.79 9.73 -0.37
N ALA A 190 20.19 9.99 0.79
CA ALA A 190 18.91 9.41 1.19
C ALA A 190 17.78 9.83 0.25
N MET A 191 17.66 11.14 -0.02
CA MET A 191 16.65 11.69 -0.93
C MET A 191 16.80 11.15 -2.36
N PHE A 192 18.04 11.08 -2.87
CA PHE A 192 18.31 10.50 -4.19
C PHE A 192 17.90 9.02 -4.24
N SER A 193 18.26 8.22 -3.23
CA SER A 193 17.95 6.79 -3.18
C SER A 193 16.44 6.54 -3.13
N ALA A 194 15.73 7.31 -2.28
CA ALA A 194 14.29 7.22 -2.16
C ALA A 194 13.58 7.62 -3.46
N LEU A 195 14.04 8.68 -4.12
CA LEU A 195 13.50 9.14 -5.39
C LEU A 195 13.75 8.11 -6.50
N ALA A 196 14.98 7.60 -6.62
CA ALA A 196 15.35 6.56 -7.59
C ALA A 196 14.51 5.28 -7.42
N MET A 197 14.28 4.84 -6.18
CA MET A 197 13.44 3.67 -5.89
C MET A 197 11.99 3.88 -6.33
N ASN A 198 11.39 5.02 -5.99
CA ASN A 198 10.01 5.32 -6.39
C ASN A 198 9.87 5.42 -7.92
N LEU A 199 10.82 6.06 -8.59
CA LEU A 199 10.87 6.16 -10.04
C LEU A 199 11.17 4.84 -10.75
N TYR A 200 11.70 3.86 -10.04
CA TYR A 200 11.86 2.49 -10.53
C TYR A 200 10.56 1.69 -10.42
N CYS A 201 9.85 1.78 -9.29
CA CYS A 201 8.62 1.02 -9.04
C CYS A 201 7.41 1.58 -9.81
N THR A 202 7.23 2.91 -9.87
CA THR A 202 6.03 3.52 -10.48
C THR A 202 5.80 3.12 -11.95
N PRO A 203 6.81 3.16 -12.84
CA PRO A 203 6.61 2.78 -14.24
C PRO A 203 6.26 1.29 -14.42
N ARG A 204 6.76 0.42 -13.55
CA ARG A 204 6.43 -1.02 -13.56
C ARG A 204 4.96 -1.25 -13.22
N SER A 205 4.44 -0.56 -12.21
CA SER A 205 3.02 -0.63 -11.86
C SER A 205 2.13 -0.12 -13.00
N ILE A 206 2.50 0.99 -13.65
CA ILE A 206 1.77 1.53 -14.80
C ILE A 206 1.82 0.57 -15.99
N TYR A 207 2.99 -0.02 -16.25
CA TYR A 207 3.17 -1.03 -17.29
C TYR A 207 2.27 -2.26 -17.05
N ALA A 208 2.23 -2.78 -15.83
CA ALA A 208 1.38 -3.91 -15.46
C ALA A 208 -0.11 -3.60 -15.65
N MET A 209 -0.57 -2.43 -15.20
CA MET A 209 -1.95 -1.98 -15.42
C MET A 209 -2.28 -1.82 -16.91
N ALA A 210 -1.35 -1.30 -17.70
CA ALA A 210 -1.53 -1.15 -19.14
C ALA A 210 -1.50 -2.51 -19.87
N SER A 211 -0.69 -3.47 -19.43
CA SER A 211 -0.65 -4.81 -19.99
C SER A 211 -1.95 -5.58 -19.73
N ASP A 212 -2.64 -5.29 -18.64
CA ASP A 212 -3.95 -5.89 -18.31
C ASP A 212 -5.11 -5.22 -19.09
N GLY A 213 -4.84 -4.13 -19.80
CA GLY A 213 -5.84 -3.36 -20.54
C GLY A 213 -6.61 -2.34 -19.70
N LEU A 214 -6.19 -2.11 -18.45
CA LEU A 214 -6.80 -1.13 -17.53
C LEU A 214 -6.43 0.31 -17.91
N LEU A 215 -5.23 0.50 -18.47
CA LEU A 215 -4.70 1.78 -18.96
C LEU A 215 -4.40 1.72 -20.47
N PHE A 216 -4.13 2.89 -21.06
CA PHE A 216 -3.82 3.03 -22.49
C PHE A 216 -2.69 2.08 -22.94
N SER A 217 -2.87 1.41 -24.07
CA SER A 217 -1.94 0.40 -24.58
C SER A 217 -0.55 0.94 -24.95
N CYS A 218 -0.40 2.25 -25.18
CA CYS A 218 0.91 2.86 -25.43
C CYS A 218 1.85 2.75 -24.20
N LEU A 219 1.30 2.68 -22.99
CA LEU A 219 2.04 2.61 -21.74
C LEU A 219 2.63 1.21 -21.48
N SER A 220 2.15 0.17 -22.15
CA SER A 220 2.69 -1.20 -22.05
C SER A 220 3.82 -1.49 -23.05
N THR A 221 4.35 -0.47 -23.73
CA THR A 221 5.46 -0.67 -24.69
C THR A 221 6.81 -0.60 -23.97
N VAL A 222 7.61 -1.66 -24.07
CA VAL A 222 8.98 -1.73 -23.51
C VAL A 222 10.00 -1.46 -24.62
N ASN A 223 11.01 -0.63 -24.33
CA ASN A 223 12.08 -0.36 -25.28
C ASN A 223 13.10 -1.52 -25.32
N SER A 224 13.56 -1.89 -26.51
CA SER A 224 14.48 -3.02 -26.73
C SER A 224 15.91 -2.77 -26.23
N TYR A 225 16.38 -1.52 -26.26
CA TYR A 225 17.76 -1.18 -25.87
C TYR A 225 17.92 -1.11 -24.35
N PHE A 226 17.09 -0.31 -23.68
CA PHE A 226 17.18 -0.09 -22.23
C PHE A 226 16.39 -1.11 -21.39
N ARG A 227 15.49 -1.89 -22.00
CA ARG A 227 14.59 -2.84 -21.31
C ARG A 227 13.71 -2.19 -20.22
N VAL A 228 13.35 -0.91 -20.40
CA VAL A 228 12.50 -0.11 -19.50
C VAL A 228 11.29 0.43 -20.29
N PRO A 229 10.07 0.52 -19.69
CA PRO A 229 8.89 1.09 -20.33
C PRO A 229 8.95 2.63 -20.38
N ILE A 230 9.63 3.19 -21.39
CA ILE A 230 9.91 4.63 -21.50
C ILE A 230 8.64 5.49 -21.45
N TYR A 231 7.57 5.09 -22.16
CA TYR A 231 6.33 5.88 -22.16
C TYR A 231 5.66 5.92 -20.79
N ALA A 232 5.67 4.81 -20.06
CA ALA A 232 5.17 4.77 -18.68
C ALA A 232 6.04 5.63 -17.75
N THR A 233 7.36 5.62 -17.93
CA THR A 233 8.29 6.44 -17.16
C THR A 233 8.08 7.94 -17.41
N LEU A 234 7.96 8.37 -18.66
CA LEU A 234 7.70 9.77 -19.00
C LEU A 234 6.33 10.24 -18.53
N PHE A 235 5.32 9.36 -18.62
CA PHE A 235 3.99 9.63 -18.09
C PHE A 235 4.03 9.84 -16.57
N ALA A 236 4.68 8.93 -15.82
CA ALA A 236 4.86 9.08 -14.38
C ALA A 236 5.61 10.38 -14.01
N MET A 237 6.71 10.68 -14.72
CA MET A 237 7.50 11.90 -14.51
C MET A 237 6.63 13.16 -14.66
N PHE A 238 5.81 13.23 -15.72
CA PHE A 238 4.93 14.37 -15.96
C PHE A 238 3.95 14.60 -14.80
N PHE A 239 3.32 13.53 -14.31
CA PHE A 239 2.36 13.60 -13.20
C PHE A 239 3.02 13.89 -11.84
N VAL A 240 4.29 13.53 -11.63
CA VAL A 240 5.03 13.84 -10.40
C VAL A 240 5.54 15.29 -10.41
N THR A 241 5.96 15.80 -11.56
CA THR A 241 6.60 17.12 -11.69
C THR A 241 5.64 18.26 -11.37
N ILE A 242 4.37 18.15 -11.79
CA ILE A 242 3.37 19.21 -11.60
C ILE A 242 3.08 19.44 -10.09
N PRO A 243 2.64 18.43 -9.31
CA PRO A 243 2.41 18.62 -7.88
C PRO A 243 3.69 19.01 -7.12
N ALA A 244 4.85 18.48 -7.50
CA ALA A 244 6.12 18.84 -6.87
C ALA A 244 6.50 20.33 -7.04
N THR A 245 6.01 20.99 -8.09
CA THR A 245 6.26 22.41 -8.34
C THR A 245 5.31 23.30 -7.54
N PHE A 246 4.01 22.95 -7.49
CA PHE A 246 2.95 23.87 -7.05
C PHE A 246 2.38 23.55 -5.66
N VAL A 247 2.59 22.36 -5.14
CA VAL A 247 1.96 21.91 -3.89
C VAL A 247 2.99 21.90 -2.75
N PRO A 248 2.69 22.53 -1.59
CA PRO A 248 3.61 22.53 -0.47
C PRO A 248 3.78 21.13 0.13
N LEU A 249 4.96 20.87 0.71
CA LEU A 249 5.37 19.55 1.20
C LEU A 249 4.41 18.94 2.25
N PRO A 250 3.90 19.66 3.26
CA PRO A 250 2.96 19.08 4.22
C PRO A 250 1.68 18.54 3.58
N GLU A 251 1.16 19.24 2.56
CA GLU A 251 -0.03 18.80 1.82
C GLU A 251 0.25 17.55 0.98
N LEU A 252 1.44 17.44 0.40
CA LEU A 252 1.88 16.25 -0.35
C LEU A 252 2.03 15.04 0.58
N VAL A 253 2.62 15.22 1.77
CA VAL A 253 2.83 14.17 2.77
C VAL A 253 1.51 13.59 3.26
N GLU A 254 0.54 14.46 3.58
CA GLU A 254 -0.79 13.99 3.98
C GLU A 254 -1.52 13.31 2.84
N PHE A 255 -1.43 13.85 1.61
CA PHE A 255 -2.07 13.25 0.44
C PHE A 255 -1.57 11.83 0.17
N ILE A 256 -0.26 11.60 0.25
CA ILE A 256 0.34 10.27 0.11
C ILE A 256 -0.15 9.35 1.23
N SER A 257 -0.16 9.83 2.48
CA SER A 257 -0.58 9.05 3.64
C SER A 257 -2.02 8.54 3.49
N ILE A 258 -2.95 9.39 3.07
CA ILE A 258 -4.35 8.99 2.83
C ILE A 258 -4.42 7.86 1.80
N GLY A 259 -3.76 8.03 0.65
CA GLY A 259 -3.79 7.02 -0.42
C GLY A 259 -3.23 5.66 0.03
N VAL A 260 -2.12 5.67 0.77
CA VAL A 260 -1.51 4.45 1.30
C VAL A 260 -2.39 3.79 2.37
N LEU A 261 -2.98 4.56 3.28
CA LEU A 261 -3.89 4.04 4.31
C LEU A 261 -5.13 3.39 3.71
N PHE A 262 -5.73 4.00 2.69
CA PHE A 262 -6.82 3.39 1.92
C PHE A 262 -6.37 2.11 1.21
N GLY A 263 -5.19 2.10 0.60
CA GLY A 263 -4.61 0.92 -0.02
C GLY A 263 -4.41 -0.23 0.98
N TYR A 264 -3.87 0.05 2.16
CA TYR A 264 -3.68 -0.95 3.22
C TYR A 264 -5.00 -1.47 3.77
N ALA A 265 -6.01 -0.59 3.96
CA ALA A 265 -7.35 -1.02 4.35
C ALA A 265 -8.00 -1.92 3.29
N PHE A 266 -7.82 -1.59 2.01
CA PHE A 266 -8.30 -2.40 0.89
C PHE A 266 -7.62 -3.77 0.85
N VAL A 267 -6.28 -3.84 0.96
CA VAL A 267 -5.54 -5.11 1.01
C VAL A 267 -5.95 -5.95 2.22
N ALA A 268 -6.14 -5.34 3.39
CA ALA A 268 -6.62 -6.05 4.58
C ALA A 268 -8.03 -6.63 4.38
N GLY A 269 -8.93 -5.89 3.74
CA GLY A 269 -10.26 -6.38 3.37
C GLY A 269 -10.20 -7.52 2.34
N ALA A 270 -9.40 -7.36 1.30
CA ALA A 270 -9.17 -8.38 0.28
C ALA A 270 -8.60 -9.67 0.87
N MET A 271 -7.72 -9.58 1.86
CA MET A 271 -7.20 -10.76 2.59
C MET A 271 -8.28 -11.53 3.34
N ILE A 272 -9.29 -10.85 3.90
CA ILE A 272 -10.45 -11.51 4.50
C ILE A 272 -11.27 -12.17 3.39
N LEU A 273 -11.58 -11.46 2.31
CA LEU A 273 -12.36 -12.01 1.19
C LEU A 273 -11.70 -13.22 0.57
N LEU A 274 -10.39 -13.20 0.31
CA LEU A 274 -9.65 -14.33 -0.26
C LEU A 274 -9.61 -15.53 0.68
N ARG A 275 -9.64 -15.32 2.00
CA ARG A 275 -9.62 -16.42 2.98
C ARG A 275 -10.98 -17.10 3.15
N TYR A 276 -12.06 -16.38 2.82
CA TYR A 276 -13.45 -16.82 3.00
C TYR A 276 -14.23 -16.87 1.68
N GLY A 277 -13.58 -16.64 0.54
CA GLY A 277 -14.19 -16.64 -0.78
C GLY A 277 -14.25 -18.04 -1.38
N PRO A 278 -15.19 -18.30 -2.30
CA PRO A 278 -15.29 -19.56 -3.02
C PRO A 278 -14.10 -19.75 -3.97
N ASP A 279 -13.73 -21.00 -4.25
CA ASP A 279 -12.56 -21.38 -5.08
C ASP A 279 -12.64 -20.96 -6.56
N ILE A 280 -13.70 -20.27 -6.98
CA ILE A 280 -13.99 -19.89 -8.37
C ILE A 280 -12.87 -19.03 -8.99
N LEU A 281 -12.10 -18.30 -8.18
CA LEU A 281 -10.94 -17.54 -8.68
C LEU A 281 -9.74 -18.43 -9.09
N ARG A 282 -9.74 -19.73 -8.76
CA ARG A 282 -8.63 -20.66 -9.07
C ARG A 282 -8.81 -21.45 -10.36
N GLU A 283 -10.03 -21.81 -10.76
CA GLU A 283 -10.24 -22.62 -11.99
C GLU A 283 -9.68 -21.92 -13.24
N ASP A 284 -9.85 -20.60 -13.38
CA ASP A 284 -9.28 -19.83 -14.50
C ASP A 284 -7.75 -19.63 -14.43
N SER A 285 -7.11 -19.90 -13.28
CA SER A 285 -5.67 -19.69 -13.08
C SER A 285 -4.83 -20.93 -13.40
N GLU A 286 -5.41 -22.13 -13.32
CA GLU A 286 -4.71 -23.41 -13.53
C GLU A 286 -4.56 -23.75 -15.03
N ASP A 287 -5.51 -23.34 -15.88
CA ASP A 287 -5.45 -23.57 -17.33
C ASP A 287 -4.29 -22.84 -18.04
N GLY A 288 -3.60 -21.90 -17.37
CA GLY A 288 -2.46 -21.17 -17.91
C GLY A 288 -1.08 -21.70 -17.51
N LEU A 289 -0.98 -22.65 -16.56
CA LEU A 289 0.29 -22.97 -15.88
C LEU A 289 0.57 -24.47 -15.68
N GLU A 290 -0.15 -25.37 -16.34
CA GLU A 290 0.20 -26.80 -16.28
C GLU A 290 1.45 -27.13 -17.12
N MET A 291 2.58 -27.32 -16.43
CA MET A 291 3.70 -28.12 -16.93
C MET A 291 3.30 -29.61 -16.88
N PRO A 292 3.42 -30.38 -17.98
CA PRO A 292 3.00 -31.77 -18.00
C PRO A 292 3.93 -32.60 -17.09
N SER A 293 3.39 -33.06 -15.97
CA SER A 293 4.09 -34.04 -15.13
C SER A 293 3.86 -35.44 -15.70
N LEU A 294 4.94 -36.01 -16.26
CA LEU A 294 5.00 -37.40 -16.66
C LEU A 294 4.92 -38.31 -15.43
N GLY A 295 3.81 -39.03 -15.32
CA GLY A 295 3.77 -40.39 -14.76
C GLY A 295 3.43 -40.50 -13.27
N GLN A 296 2.16 -40.81 -12.99
CA GLN A 296 1.84 -41.73 -11.91
C GLN A 296 0.62 -42.57 -12.31
N GLN A 297 0.83 -43.87 -12.45
CA GLN A 297 -0.18 -44.87 -12.83
C GLN A 297 -1.29 -44.95 -11.77
N ALA A 298 -2.54 -44.95 -12.22
CA ALA A 298 -3.72 -45.26 -11.42
C ALA A 298 -3.72 -46.75 -11.00
N PRO A 299 -4.10 -47.12 -9.77
CA PRO A 299 -4.39 -48.50 -9.42
C PRO A 299 -5.78 -48.92 -9.88
N ASP A 300 -5.85 -50.19 -10.28
CA ASP A 300 -6.96 -50.90 -10.91
C ASP A 300 -8.32 -50.79 -10.20
N ALA A 301 -9.36 -50.68 -11.03
CA ALA A 301 -10.75 -50.84 -10.65
C ALA A 301 -11.12 -52.32 -10.56
N THR A 302 -11.52 -52.79 -9.37
CA THR A 302 -12.39 -53.98 -9.24
C THR A 302 -13.09 -53.99 -7.89
N ASN A 303 -14.32 -53.46 -7.86
CA ASN A 303 -15.50 -54.12 -7.26
C ASN A 303 -16.69 -53.16 -7.27
N GLN A 304 -17.68 -53.49 -8.09
CA GLN A 304 -19.04 -52.95 -7.98
C GLN A 304 -19.80 -53.70 -6.88
N GLN A 305 -20.41 -52.96 -5.96
CA GLN A 305 -21.64 -53.36 -5.29
C GLN A 305 -22.67 -52.24 -5.49
N PRO A 306 -23.93 -52.56 -5.84
CA PRO A 306 -24.96 -51.56 -6.01
C PRO A 306 -25.50 -51.19 -4.63
N VAL A 307 -25.26 -49.95 -4.20
CA VAL A 307 -25.95 -49.40 -3.03
C VAL A 307 -26.84 -48.28 -3.55
N ASP A 308 -28.12 -48.61 -3.65
CA ASP A 308 -29.22 -47.67 -3.79
C ASP A 308 -29.24 -46.76 -2.55
N ASP A 309 -28.69 -45.55 -2.68
CA ASP A 309 -29.05 -44.42 -1.83
C ASP A 309 -28.58 -43.10 -2.46
N ASN A 310 -29.35 -42.59 -3.42
CA ASN A 310 -29.17 -41.26 -4.01
C ASN A 310 -29.49 -40.09 -3.03
N SER A 311 -29.65 -40.38 -1.74
CA SER A 311 -29.88 -39.38 -0.68
C SER A 311 -28.61 -39.06 0.12
N ALA A 312 -27.61 -39.95 0.16
CA ALA A 312 -26.38 -39.77 0.94
C ALA A 312 -25.23 -39.07 0.16
N LEU A 313 -25.33 -39.03 -1.18
CA LEU A 313 -24.35 -38.37 -2.05
C LEU A 313 -24.54 -36.85 -2.19
N LEU A 314 -25.63 -36.28 -1.65
CA LEU A 314 -25.89 -34.83 -1.67
C LEU A 314 -25.50 -34.12 -0.36
N ASP A 315 -25.29 -34.85 0.74
CA ASP A 315 -25.04 -34.27 2.06
C ASP A 315 -23.55 -34.25 2.48
N THR A 316 -22.65 -34.91 1.73
CA THR A 316 -21.23 -35.01 2.12
C THR A 316 -20.28 -34.21 1.23
N THR A 317 -20.71 -33.77 0.05
CA THR A 317 -19.91 -32.93 -0.87
C THR A 317 -20.25 -31.43 -0.76
N SER A 318 -21.36 -31.07 -0.13
CA SER A 318 -21.81 -29.67 0.06
C SER A 318 -21.40 -29.05 1.41
N ALA A 319 -20.72 -29.82 2.27
CA ALA A 319 -20.54 -29.47 3.69
C ALA A 319 -19.33 -28.58 4.00
N ASP A 320 -18.35 -28.49 3.10
CA ASP A 320 -17.09 -27.75 3.31
C ASP A 320 -16.79 -26.74 2.17
N THR A 321 -17.82 -26.14 1.57
CA THR A 321 -17.60 -25.07 0.58
C THR A 321 -17.03 -23.82 1.27
N PRO A 322 -15.87 -23.29 0.84
CA PRO A 322 -15.33 -22.05 1.39
C PRO A 322 -16.35 -20.91 1.30
N GLY A 323 -16.50 -20.15 2.38
CA GLY A 323 -17.48 -19.06 2.43
C GLY A 323 -18.92 -19.47 2.74
N ALA A 324 -19.21 -20.75 3.00
CA ALA A 324 -20.49 -21.20 3.55
C ALA A 324 -20.55 -21.07 5.08
N LEU A 325 -21.76 -20.90 5.63
CA LEU A 325 -21.99 -20.81 7.07
C LEU A 325 -21.75 -22.16 7.75
N LYS A 326 -21.00 -22.18 8.87
CA LYS A 326 -20.76 -23.40 9.64
C LYS A 326 -22.04 -24.10 10.05
N HIS A 327 -22.09 -25.43 9.88
CA HIS A 327 -23.28 -26.25 10.11
C HIS A 327 -23.92 -26.04 11.50
N ARG A 328 -23.11 -25.79 12.55
CA ARG A 328 -23.59 -25.55 13.92
C ARG A 328 -24.47 -24.30 14.08
N PHE A 329 -24.33 -23.32 13.19
CA PHE A 329 -25.02 -22.02 13.29
C PHE A 329 -26.21 -21.89 12.33
N ARG A 330 -26.49 -22.93 11.54
CA ARG A 330 -27.64 -22.97 10.60
C ARG A 330 -28.99 -23.15 11.32
N SER A 331 -28.98 -23.48 12.62
CA SER A 331 -30.17 -23.78 13.44
C SER A 331 -30.87 -22.57 14.05
N THR A 332 -30.21 -21.40 14.11
CA THR A 332 -30.81 -20.17 14.65
C THR A 332 -31.55 -19.38 13.57
N PRO A 333 -32.78 -18.89 13.83
CA PRO A 333 -33.63 -18.26 12.81
C PRO A 333 -33.00 -16.99 12.18
N LEU A 334 -32.26 -16.20 12.96
CA LEU A 334 -31.57 -14.99 12.49
C LEU A 334 -30.39 -15.29 11.54
N LEU A 335 -29.68 -16.40 11.75
CA LEU A 335 -28.52 -16.79 10.92
C LEU A 335 -28.91 -17.69 9.74
N ARG A 336 -30.15 -18.20 9.73
CA ARG A 336 -30.69 -19.02 8.63
C ARG A 336 -30.89 -18.21 7.35
N GLU A 337 -31.25 -16.92 7.46
CA GLU A 337 -31.36 -16.04 6.30
C GLU A 337 -30.00 -15.72 5.68
N LEU A 338 -28.93 -15.64 6.49
CA LEU A 338 -27.55 -15.45 6.01
C LEU A 338 -27.04 -16.63 5.17
N GLY A 339 -27.56 -17.84 5.40
CA GLY A 339 -27.22 -19.04 4.64
C GLY A 339 -27.99 -19.21 3.33
N ARG A 340 -28.83 -18.23 2.92
CA ARG A 340 -29.53 -18.25 1.62
C ARG A 340 -28.75 -17.55 0.50
N PHE A 341 -27.76 -16.74 0.84
CA PHE A 341 -26.93 -16.03 -0.14
C PHE A 341 -25.82 -16.92 -0.67
N ASP A 342 -25.34 -16.62 -1.88
CA ASP A 342 -24.26 -17.36 -2.53
C ASP A 342 -22.99 -17.39 -1.64
N PRO A 343 -22.24 -18.51 -1.65
CA PRO A 343 -21.04 -18.67 -0.83
C PRO A 343 -20.05 -17.53 -1.08
N GLY A 344 -19.59 -16.88 0.01
CA GLY A 344 -18.68 -15.72 -0.03
C GLY A 344 -19.34 -14.34 -0.12
N SER A 345 -20.54 -14.21 -0.70
CA SER A 345 -21.25 -12.92 -0.79
C SER A 345 -21.65 -12.38 0.59
N THR A 346 -22.10 -13.27 1.48
CA THR A 346 -22.42 -12.91 2.88
C THR A 346 -21.20 -12.32 3.61
N VAL A 347 -20.01 -12.88 3.38
CA VAL A 347 -18.77 -12.40 4.01
C VAL A 347 -18.38 -11.03 3.46
N MET A 348 -18.57 -10.79 2.17
CA MET A 348 -18.34 -9.49 1.55
C MET A 348 -19.27 -8.42 2.11
N VAL A 349 -20.58 -8.68 2.16
CA VAL A 349 -21.55 -7.72 2.72
C VAL A 349 -21.28 -7.47 4.20
N SER A 350 -21.01 -8.53 4.98
CA SER A 350 -20.66 -8.44 6.40
C SER A 350 -19.40 -7.60 6.63
N LEU A 351 -18.36 -7.77 5.80
CA LEU A 351 -17.13 -6.99 5.86
C LEU A 351 -17.40 -5.51 5.55
N LEU A 352 -18.08 -5.20 4.44
CA LEU A 352 -18.40 -3.81 4.06
C LEU A 352 -19.23 -3.11 5.13
N CYS A 353 -20.23 -3.81 5.68
CA CYS A 353 -21.07 -3.30 6.75
C CYS A 353 -20.27 -3.05 8.04
N SER A 354 -19.37 -3.97 8.40
CA SER A 354 -18.49 -3.80 9.55
C SER A 354 -17.57 -2.59 9.38
N VAL A 355 -16.92 -2.43 8.23
CA VAL A 355 -16.05 -1.28 7.94
C VAL A 355 -16.83 0.03 7.99
N PHE A 356 -18.03 0.08 7.42
CA PHE A 356 -18.90 1.26 7.46
C PHE A 356 -19.27 1.64 8.90
N PHE A 357 -19.77 0.69 9.70
CA PHE A 357 -20.13 0.98 11.09
C PHE A 357 -18.92 1.33 11.95
N THR A 358 -17.76 0.68 11.74
CA THR A 358 -16.51 1.07 12.40
C THR A 358 -16.12 2.49 12.06
N PHE A 359 -16.20 2.89 10.78
CA PHE A 359 -15.95 4.26 10.35
C PHE A 359 -16.93 5.24 11.02
N CYS A 360 -18.23 4.95 11.03
CA CYS A 360 -19.23 5.79 11.69
C CYS A 360 -18.97 5.93 13.20
N THR A 361 -18.65 4.83 13.89
CA THR A 361 -18.31 4.85 15.32
C THR A 361 -17.11 5.73 15.60
N LEU A 362 -16.02 5.56 14.85
CA LEU A 362 -14.77 6.30 15.06
C LEU A 362 -14.91 7.78 14.65
N ALA A 363 -15.61 8.05 13.55
CA ALA A 363 -15.88 9.41 13.10
C ALA A 363 -16.74 10.18 14.11
N LEU A 364 -17.77 9.52 14.68
CA LEU A 364 -18.59 10.08 15.74
C LEU A 364 -17.77 10.35 17.01
N ALA A 365 -16.91 9.41 17.41
CA ALA A 365 -16.05 9.58 18.58
C ALA A 365 -15.08 10.77 18.43
N GLU A 366 -14.58 11.02 17.22
CA GLU A 366 -13.65 12.11 16.94
C GLU A 366 -14.33 13.47 16.79
N HIS A 367 -15.45 13.55 16.05
CA HIS A 367 -16.11 14.85 15.76
C HIS A 367 -17.07 15.30 16.86
N ALA A 368 -17.68 14.36 17.60
CA ALA A 368 -18.67 14.69 18.64
C ALA A 368 -18.05 14.86 20.04
N THR A 369 -16.78 15.23 20.15
CA THR A 369 -16.07 15.37 21.45
C THR A 369 -16.75 16.36 22.41
N LYS A 370 -17.25 17.49 21.89
CA LYS A 370 -17.98 18.50 22.69
C LYS A 370 -19.32 17.98 23.21
N GLU A 371 -20.09 17.35 22.33
CA GLU A 371 -21.41 16.77 22.65
C GLU A 371 -21.28 15.57 23.60
N LEU A 372 -20.21 14.79 23.43
CA LEU A 372 -19.87 13.67 24.30
C LEU A 372 -19.43 14.16 25.70
N ALA A 373 -18.68 15.26 25.76
CA ALA A 373 -18.31 15.91 27.02
C ALA A 373 -19.52 16.55 27.72
N ALA A 374 -20.50 17.04 26.95
CA ALA A 374 -21.78 17.52 27.47
C ALA A 374 -22.72 16.40 27.95
N GLY A 375 -22.41 15.14 27.62
CA GLY A 375 -23.21 13.98 28.03
C GLY A 375 -24.52 13.83 27.26
N GLU A 376 -24.57 14.33 26.01
CA GLU A 376 -25.76 14.26 25.18
C GLU A 376 -26.15 12.80 24.87
N TRP A 377 -27.38 12.43 25.25
CA TRP A 377 -27.85 11.04 25.22
C TRP A 377 -27.87 10.44 23.80
N TRP A 378 -28.16 11.27 22.80
CA TRP A 378 -28.29 10.83 21.41
C TRP A 378 -26.94 10.40 20.83
N VAL A 379 -25.84 11.08 21.19
CA VAL A 379 -24.48 10.71 20.77
C VAL A 379 -24.07 9.38 21.40
N ILE A 380 -24.32 9.23 22.71
CA ILE A 380 -24.00 7.99 23.44
C ILE A 380 -24.79 6.82 22.86
N LEU A 381 -26.08 7.02 22.57
CA LEU A 381 -26.93 5.99 21.96
C LEU A 381 -26.43 5.59 20.58
N LEU A 382 -26.10 6.55 19.71
CA LEU A 382 -25.54 6.28 18.38
C LEU A 382 -24.18 5.57 18.46
N LEU A 383 -23.32 5.96 19.40
CA LEU A 383 -22.02 5.34 19.61
C LEU A 383 -22.18 3.86 20.02
N ILE A 384 -23.08 3.57 20.96
CA ILE A 384 -23.39 2.20 21.37
C ILE A 384 -24.00 1.40 20.21
N LEU A 385 -24.94 1.99 19.48
CA LEU A 385 -25.61 1.35 18.35
C LEU A 385 -24.62 0.98 17.24
N PHE A 386 -23.82 1.94 16.77
CA PHE A 386 -22.84 1.69 15.71
C PHE A 386 -21.73 0.73 16.17
N SER A 387 -21.29 0.81 17.43
CA SER A 387 -20.33 -0.16 17.98
C SER A 387 -20.92 -1.57 18.01
N PHE A 388 -22.17 -1.71 18.44
CA PHE A 388 -22.87 -2.99 18.45
C PHE A 388 -23.04 -3.55 17.04
N CYS A 389 -23.43 -2.72 16.07
CA CYS A 389 -23.55 -3.12 14.67
C CYS A 389 -22.18 -3.50 14.05
N ALA A 390 -21.12 -2.75 14.35
CA ALA A 390 -19.77 -3.04 13.86
C ALA A 390 -19.23 -4.38 14.38
N VAL A 391 -19.41 -4.65 15.68
CA VAL A 391 -19.00 -5.91 16.31
C VAL A 391 -19.90 -7.06 15.83
N GLY A 392 -21.22 -6.85 15.79
CA GLY A 392 -22.17 -7.87 15.33
C GLY A 392 -21.90 -8.33 13.90
N THR A 393 -21.69 -7.38 12.99
CA THR A 393 -21.33 -7.69 11.58
C THR A 393 -19.94 -8.31 11.46
N PHE A 394 -18.95 -7.89 12.26
CA PHE A 394 -17.63 -8.54 12.28
C PHE A 394 -17.70 -10.01 12.77
N LEU A 395 -18.49 -10.29 13.81
CA LEU A 395 -18.63 -11.63 14.38
C LEU A 395 -19.29 -12.63 13.42
N VAL A 396 -19.96 -12.16 12.37
CA VAL A 396 -20.49 -13.01 11.29
C VAL A 396 -19.37 -13.64 10.45
N ILE A 397 -18.23 -12.95 10.27
CA ILE A 397 -17.11 -13.41 9.45
C ILE A 397 -16.51 -14.74 9.97
N PRO A 398 -16.11 -14.88 11.26
CA PRO A 398 -15.55 -16.14 11.77
C PRO A 398 -16.55 -17.31 11.82
N LEU A 399 -17.85 -17.07 11.62
CA LEU A 399 -18.87 -18.13 11.53
C LEU A 399 -18.85 -18.88 10.20
N HIS A 400 -18.18 -18.35 9.18
CA HIS A 400 -18.05 -19.00 7.87
C HIS A 400 -16.84 -19.95 7.83
N TYR A 401 -16.85 -20.93 6.92
CA TYR A 401 -15.71 -21.81 6.68
C TYR A 401 -14.58 -21.04 5.98
N GLN A 402 -13.36 -21.23 6.47
CA GLN A 402 -12.16 -20.69 5.85
C GLN A 402 -11.66 -21.66 4.78
N ASN A 403 -11.17 -21.10 3.68
CA ASN A 403 -10.44 -21.88 2.70
C ASN A 403 -9.11 -22.37 3.31
N ARG A 404 -8.90 -23.69 3.32
CA ARG A 404 -7.73 -24.35 3.93
C ARG A 404 -6.64 -24.73 2.93
N ASP A 405 -6.91 -24.65 1.62
CA ASP A 405 -6.12 -25.35 0.58
C ASP A 405 -5.16 -24.48 -0.24
N THR A 406 -4.64 -23.40 0.35
CA THR A 406 -3.53 -22.63 -0.26
C THR A 406 -2.19 -23.09 0.30
N GLY A 407 -1.63 -24.15 -0.26
CA GLY A 407 -0.28 -24.67 0.10
C GLY A 407 0.87 -23.77 -0.33
N GLU A 408 0.61 -22.83 -1.26
CA GLU A 408 1.62 -22.10 -2.02
C GLU A 408 2.00 -20.72 -1.44
N TYR A 409 1.12 -20.08 -0.66
CA TYR A 409 1.32 -18.69 -0.21
C TYR A 409 1.52 -18.56 1.32
N TYR A 410 2.15 -17.44 1.72
CA TYR A 410 2.31 -17.08 3.13
C TYR A 410 0.94 -16.83 3.77
N ARG A 411 0.68 -17.47 4.92
CA ARG A 411 -0.61 -17.37 5.62
C ARG A 411 -0.51 -16.33 6.73
N VAL A 412 -1.36 -15.31 6.66
CA VAL A 412 -1.54 -14.39 7.78
C VAL A 412 -2.18 -15.15 8.96
N PRO A 413 -1.58 -15.11 10.16
CA PRO A 413 -2.18 -15.71 11.35
C PRO A 413 -3.44 -14.95 11.77
N TRP A 414 -4.34 -15.62 12.49
CA TRP A 414 -5.48 -14.99 13.18
C TRP A 414 -6.44 -14.18 12.30
N VAL A 415 -6.63 -14.56 11.04
CA VAL A 415 -7.70 -14.02 10.18
C VAL A 415 -9.05 -14.48 10.75
N PRO A 416 -10.05 -13.58 10.94
CA PRO A 416 -10.16 -12.22 10.40
C PRO A 416 -9.72 -11.07 11.33
N LEU A 417 -9.25 -11.37 12.56
CA LEU A 417 -8.95 -10.37 13.58
C LEU A 417 -7.81 -9.41 13.19
N ILE A 418 -6.66 -9.95 12.74
CA ILE A 418 -5.50 -9.10 12.40
C ILE A 418 -5.81 -8.13 11.25
N PRO A 419 -6.37 -8.57 10.10
CA PRO A 419 -6.72 -7.63 9.03
C PRO A 419 -7.80 -6.63 9.46
N TRP A 420 -8.79 -7.04 10.26
CA TRP A 420 -9.80 -6.11 10.76
C TRP A 420 -9.21 -5.05 11.69
N LEU A 421 -8.31 -5.43 12.59
CA LEU A 421 -7.60 -4.48 13.45
C LEU A 421 -6.75 -3.50 12.63
N SER A 422 -6.13 -3.97 11.54
CA SER A 422 -5.42 -3.10 10.60
C SER A 422 -6.36 -2.07 9.95
N ILE A 423 -7.57 -2.48 9.54
CA ILE A 423 -8.58 -1.54 9.01
C ILE A 423 -8.96 -0.50 10.07
N VAL A 424 -9.21 -0.92 11.32
CA VAL A 424 -9.51 -0.01 12.43
C VAL A 424 -8.38 1.02 12.62
N CYS A 425 -7.13 0.57 12.69
CA CYS A 425 -5.97 1.45 12.81
C CYS A 425 -5.86 2.43 11.64
N ASN A 426 -6.07 1.97 10.41
CA ASN A 426 -6.04 2.84 9.23
C ASN A 426 -7.15 3.90 9.28
N ILE A 427 -8.37 3.54 9.70
CA ILE A 427 -9.46 4.50 9.87
C ILE A 427 -9.12 5.55 10.93
N VAL A 428 -8.55 5.14 12.08
CA VAL A 428 -8.13 6.10 13.12
C VAL A 428 -7.12 7.11 12.57
N LEU A 429 -6.11 6.65 11.82
CA LEU A 429 -5.11 7.53 11.21
C LEU A 429 -5.72 8.44 10.14
N ILE A 430 -6.64 7.92 9.32
CA ILE A 430 -7.36 8.70 8.31
C ILE A 430 -8.16 9.84 8.95
N LEU A 431 -8.83 9.59 10.07
CA LEU A 431 -9.64 10.59 10.78
C LEU A 431 -8.80 11.68 11.47
N LYS A 432 -7.49 11.47 11.65
CA LYS A 432 -6.57 12.47 12.23
C LYS A 432 -5.95 13.40 11.18
N LEU A 433 -6.16 13.13 9.89
CA LEU A 433 -5.66 13.95 8.77
C LEU A 433 -6.64 15.10 8.47
N ARG A 434 -6.17 16.14 7.77
CA ARG A 434 -7.02 17.29 7.43
C ARG A 434 -8.13 16.92 6.45
N GLU A 435 -9.34 17.43 6.70
CA GLU A 435 -10.53 17.22 5.86
C GLU A 435 -10.32 17.70 4.41
N VAL A 436 -9.58 18.79 4.22
CA VAL A 436 -9.23 19.31 2.88
C VAL A 436 -8.47 18.27 2.06
N THR A 437 -7.59 17.50 2.70
CA THR A 437 -6.77 16.49 2.03
C THR A 437 -7.62 15.31 1.59
N LEU A 438 -8.65 14.93 2.37
CA LEU A 438 -9.62 13.91 1.98
C LEU A 438 -10.41 14.31 0.72
N LEU A 439 -10.84 15.57 0.63
CA LEU A 439 -11.53 16.07 -0.56
C LEU A 439 -10.64 15.97 -1.81
N ARG A 440 -9.35 16.33 -1.70
CA ARG A 440 -8.39 16.20 -2.81
C ARG A 440 -8.21 14.75 -3.23
N TYR A 441 -8.06 13.85 -2.27
CA TYR A 441 -7.97 12.42 -2.55
C TYR A 441 -9.22 11.91 -3.29
N LEU A 442 -10.41 12.32 -2.87
CA LEU A 442 -11.66 11.96 -3.53
C LEU A 442 -11.72 12.45 -4.99
N ILE A 443 -11.24 13.67 -5.27
CA ILE A 443 -11.18 14.21 -6.64
C ILE A 443 -10.29 13.33 -7.53
N TRP A 444 -9.10 12.94 -7.05
CA TRP A 444 -8.19 12.07 -7.79
C TRP A 444 -8.74 10.65 -7.96
N LEU A 445 -9.42 10.12 -6.93
CA LEU A 445 -10.10 8.84 -7.00
C LEU A 445 -11.18 8.85 -8.10
N VAL A 446 -12.01 9.89 -8.14
CA VAL A 446 -13.05 10.07 -9.17
C VAL A 446 -12.43 10.20 -10.55
N ALA A 447 -11.33 10.96 -10.69
CA ALA A 447 -10.61 11.07 -11.95
C ALA A 447 -10.10 9.70 -12.44
N GLY A 448 -9.47 8.92 -11.55
CA GLY A 448 -8.99 7.56 -11.85
C GLY A 448 -10.13 6.61 -12.23
N LEU A 449 -11.23 6.64 -11.47
CA LEU A 449 -12.41 5.81 -11.75
C LEU A 449 -13.08 6.19 -13.07
N THR A 450 -13.04 7.47 -13.45
CA THR A 450 -13.54 7.95 -14.73
C THR A 450 -12.70 7.39 -15.89
N ILE A 451 -11.36 7.41 -15.78
CA ILE A 451 -10.46 6.81 -16.77
C ILE A 451 -10.75 5.30 -16.90
N TYR A 452 -10.88 4.61 -15.77
CA TYR A 452 -11.22 3.18 -15.75
C TYR A 452 -12.57 2.91 -16.42
N SER A 453 -13.62 3.69 -16.11
CA SER A 453 -14.97 3.48 -16.63
C SER A 453 -15.07 3.73 -18.13
N ILE A 454 -14.35 4.74 -18.65
CA ILE A 454 -14.37 5.11 -20.06
C ILE A 454 -13.52 4.14 -20.91
N TYR A 455 -12.32 3.80 -20.43
CA TYR A 455 -11.35 3.03 -21.20
C TYR A 455 -11.16 1.62 -20.65
N GLY A 456 -10.74 1.50 -19.38
CA GLY A 456 -10.29 0.24 -18.76
C GLY A 456 -11.36 -0.86 -18.74
N TYR A 457 -12.61 -0.51 -18.41
CA TYR A 457 -13.72 -1.48 -18.37
C TYR A 457 -13.96 -2.17 -19.72
N ARG A 458 -13.78 -1.45 -20.84
CA ARG A 458 -14.00 -1.99 -22.20
C ARG A 458 -12.80 -2.76 -22.75
N HIS A 459 -11.60 -2.50 -22.22
CA HIS A 459 -10.34 -3.04 -22.74
C HIS A 459 -9.69 -4.08 -21.81
N SER A 460 -10.22 -4.27 -20.60
CA SER A 460 -9.75 -5.26 -19.64
C SER A 460 -9.77 -6.68 -20.22
N LYS A 461 -8.64 -7.36 -20.12
CA LYS A 461 -8.49 -8.76 -20.57
C LYS A 461 -9.37 -9.72 -19.78
N LEU A 462 -9.50 -9.49 -18.46
CA LEU A 462 -10.33 -10.31 -17.57
C LEU A 462 -11.82 -10.21 -17.92
N GLY A 463 -12.30 -9.03 -18.30
CA GLY A 463 -13.68 -8.88 -18.75
C GLY A 463 -13.97 -9.65 -20.05
N ARG A 464 -12.98 -9.73 -20.94
CA ARG A 464 -13.09 -10.50 -22.19
C ARG A 464 -12.98 -12.00 -21.97
N SER A 465 -12.15 -12.48 -21.03
CA SER A 465 -12.06 -13.91 -20.72
C SER A 465 -13.37 -14.43 -20.14
N LEU A 466 -13.99 -13.68 -19.21
CA LEU A 466 -15.30 -14.05 -18.66
C LEU A 466 -16.41 -14.07 -19.73
N GLN A 467 -16.45 -13.07 -20.63
CA GLN A 467 -17.39 -13.08 -21.75
C GLN A 467 -17.17 -14.25 -22.72
N ARG A 468 -15.92 -14.67 -22.92
CA ARG A 468 -15.60 -15.83 -23.76
C ARG A 468 -16.06 -17.14 -23.10
N ASN A 469 -15.89 -17.29 -21.78
CA ASN A 469 -16.32 -18.47 -21.05
C ASN A 469 -17.87 -18.57 -20.93
N ASP A 470 -18.57 -17.44 -20.89
CA ASP A 470 -20.05 -17.39 -20.90
C ASP A 470 -20.66 -17.52 -22.33
N SER A 471 -19.84 -17.53 -23.37
CA SER A 471 -20.28 -17.78 -24.74
C SER A 471 -20.44 -19.30 -24.94
N PRO A 472 -21.64 -19.83 -25.23
CA PRO A 472 -21.79 -21.23 -25.59
C PRO A 472 -21.22 -21.46 -27.00
N GLU A 473 -19.91 -21.63 -27.15
CA GLU A 473 -19.31 -22.07 -28.41
C GLU A 473 -19.53 -23.58 -28.58
N GLU A 474 -20.58 -23.89 -29.33
CA GLU A 474 -20.53 -24.62 -30.61
C GLU A 474 -19.17 -25.30 -30.96
N HIS A 475 -18.70 -26.22 -30.12
CA HIS A 475 -17.59 -27.12 -30.47
C HIS A 475 -17.93 -28.57 -30.15
N ARG A 476 -18.62 -29.20 -31.11
CA ARG A 476 -18.51 -30.64 -31.39
C ARG A 476 -19.07 -30.95 -32.78
N SER A 477 -18.31 -30.66 -33.84
CA SER A 477 -18.39 -31.40 -35.12
C SER A 477 -17.27 -31.12 -36.13
N ASP A 478 -16.04 -30.77 -35.70
CA ASP A 478 -14.89 -30.70 -36.63
C ASP A 478 -13.63 -31.46 -36.15
N GLU A 479 -13.77 -32.46 -35.26
CA GLU A 479 -12.74 -33.48 -35.03
C GLU A 479 -12.84 -34.67 -35.99
N GLY A 480 -13.30 -34.41 -37.23
CA GLY A 480 -13.60 -35.43 -38.22
C GLY A 480 -12.85 -35.31 -39.55
N ALA A 481 -11.86 -34.43 -39.71
CA ALA A 481 -11.06 -34.40 -40.95
C ALA A 481 -9.80 -33.51 -40.86
N ALA A 482 -8.74 -33.97 -40.19
CA ALA A 482 -7.40 -33.41 -40.40
C ALA A 482 -6.31 -34.43 -40.11
N GLY A 483 -6.33 -35.55 -40.85
CA GLY A 483 -5.10 -36.27 -41.12
C GLY A 483 -4.22 -35.43 -42.05
N SER A 484 -2.92 -35.35 -41.74
CA SER A 484 -1.84 -34.81 -42.57
C SER A 484 -1.68 -33.29 -42.60
N SER A 485 -0.80 -32.78 -41.74
CA SER A 485 0.52 -32.26 -42.18
C SER A 485 1.33 -31.79 -40.97
N ALA A 486 2.28 -32.63 -40.55
CA ALA A 486 3.50 -32.16 -39.91
C ALA A 486 4.18 -31.15 -40.83
N THR A 487 4.78 -30.06 -40.31
CA THR A 487 5.97 -29.38 -40.88
C THR A 487 6.40 -28.12 -40.06
N TYR A 488 7.66 -28.15 -39.57
CA TYR A 488 8.59 -27.12 -39.03
C TYR A 488 8.30 -26.44 -37.67
N MET A 489 9.02 -26.74 -36.57
CA MET A 489 10.45 -26.51 -36.19
C MET A 489 10.68 -25.06 -35.68
N SER A 490 10.68 -24.85 -34.35
CA SER A 490 11.86 -24.72 -33.48
C SER A 490 12.85 -23.65 -33.94
N VAL A 491 12.90 -22.50 -33.26
CA VAL A 491 14.14 -21.74 -33.08
C VAL A 491 14.16 -20.98 -31.74
N TYR A 492 15.29 -21.12 -31.06
CA TYR A 492 15.85 -20.35 -29.93
C TYR A 492 15.58 -20.81 -28.49
N THR A 493 16.36 -21.82 -28.10
CA THR A 493 17.15 -21.83 -26.85
C THR A 493 18.63 -21.83 -27.19
N ASN A 494 19.33 -20.74 -26.86
CA ASN A 494 20.65 -20.68 -26.21
C ASN A 494 21.06 -19.22 -26.00
#